data_AF-S4NQ11-F1
#
_entry.id   AF-S4NQ11-F1
#
_cell.length_a   1.000
_cell.length_b   1.000
_cell.length_c   1.000
_cell.angle_alpha   90.00
_cell.angle_beta   90.00
_cell.angle_gamma   90.00
#
_symmetry.space_group_name_H-M   'P 1'
#
loop_
_entity.id
_entity.type
_entity.pdbx_description
1 polymer ?
#
loop_
_entity_poly.entity_id
_entity_poly.type
_entity_poly.pdbx_seq_one_letter_code
_entity_poly.pdbx_strand_id
1 'polypeptide(L)'
;MLMLGWMDDEALHRTLTTGRCTYWSRSRREYWVKGDTSGHFQWVKSVALDCDADTVLVKVDQVGAACHTGARTCFDEDVLLKDGGSDAPASDQ
;
A
#
# COMPACT_ATOMS: atom_id res chain seq x y z
N MET A 1 -5.75 -0.87 -4.42
CA MET A 1 -4.49 -0.99 -3.64
C MET A 1 -4.31 0.29 -2.83
N LEU A 2 -3.69 0.26 -1.64
CA LEU A 2 -3.49 1.47 -0.81
C LEU A 2 -2.08 2.04 -0.94
N MET A 3 -1.08 1.18 -0.80
CA MET A 3 0.33 1.52 -0.83
C MET A 3 1.13 0.24 -1.06
N LEU A 4 2.42 0.40 -1.37
CA LEU A 4 3.42 -0.66 -1.39
C LEU A 4 4.54 -0.28 -0.42
N GLY A 5 5.01 -1.26 0.36
CA GLY A 5 6.05 -1.07 1.37
C GLY A 5 6.91 -2.31 1.49
N TRP A 6 8.08 -2.16 2.09
CA TRP A 6 9.02 -3.26 2.30
C TRP A 6 8.93 -3.75 3.75
N MET A 7 9.03 -5.06 3.93
CA MET A 7 9.20 -5.71 5.22
C MET A 7 10.40 -6.66 5.10
N ASP A 8 11.26 -6.67 6.10
CA ASP A 8 12.13 -7.81 6.38
C ASP A 8 11.44 -8.73 7.41
N ASP A 9 12.14 -9.77 7.85
CA ASP A 9 11.63 -10.75 8.80
C ASP A 9 11.11 -10.09 10.09
N GLU A 10 11.81 -9.07 10.60
CA GLU A 10 11.45 -8.40 11.84
C GLU A 10 10.24 -7.48 11.66
N ALA A 11 10.15 -6.73 10.56
CA ALA A 11 8.97 -5.92 10.25
C ALA A 11 7.71 -6.79 10.04
N LEU A 12 7.86 -7.94 9.39
CA LEU A 12 6.77 -8.91 9.23
C LEU A 12 6.37 -9.52 10.57
N HIS A 13 7.34 -9.97 11.37
CA HIS A 13 7.12 -10.50 12.72
C HIS A 13 6.36 -9.50 13.60
N ARG A 14 6.79 -8.23 13.66
CA ARG A 14 6.08 -7.17 14.39
C ARG A 14 4.67 -6.96 13.86
N THR A 15 4.48 -6.99 12.53
CA THR A 15 3.16 -6.84 11.93
C THR A 15 2.20 -7.94 12.37
N LEU A 16 2.65 -9.20 12.34
CA LEU A 16 1.84 -10.36 12.71
C LEU A 16 1.54 -10.41 14.21
N THR A 17 2.48 -9.99 15.05
CA THR A 17 2.33 -10.05 16.52
C THR A 17 1.55 -8.88 17.09
N THR A 18 1.70 -7.68 16.53
CA THR A 18 1.04 -6.46 17.06
C THR A 18 -0.30 -6.16 16.39
N GLY A 19 -0.59 -6.76 15.23
CA GLY A 19 -1.75 -6.40 14.40
C GLY A 19 -1.65 -5.01 13.77
N ARG A 20 -0.45 -4.40 13.77
CA ARG A 20 -0.16 -3.07 13.22
C ARG A 20 0.85 -3.18 12.09
N CYS A 21 0.57 -2.57 10.94
CA CYS A 21 1.54 -2.59 9.85
C CYS A 21 2.84 -1.87 10.23
N THR A 22 3.91 -2.64 10.32
CA THR A 22 5.28 -2.18 10.54
C THR A 22 6.07 -2.42 9.26
N TYR A 23 6.79 -1.40 8.79
CA TYR A 23 7.56 -1.47 7.55
C TYR A 23 9.04 -1.17 7.81
N TRP A 24 9.90 -1.67 6.93
CA TRP A 24 11.32 -1.35 6.86
C TRP A 24 11.57 -0.24 5.83
N SER A 25 12.07 0.91 6.29
CA SER A 25 12.48 2.00 5.42
C SER A 25 13.88 1.74 4.88
N ARG A 26 14.01 1.32 3.62
CA ARG A 26 15.33 1.03 3.01
C ARG A 26 16.27 2.24 2.95
N SER A 27 15.72 3.45 2.78
CA SER A 27 16.50 4.69 2.72
C SER A 27 16.96 5.18 4.09
N ARG A 28 16.07 5.09 5.10
CA ARG A 28 16.36 5.52 6.48
C ARG A 28 17.02 4.42 7.33
N ARG A 29 16.97 3.17 6.85
CA ARG A 29 17.45 1.98 7.55
C ARG A 29 16.87 1.86 8.96
N GLU A 30 15.55 2.06 9.05
CA GLU A 30 14.81 2.02 10.31
C GLU A 30 13.43 1.40 10.12
N TYR A 31 12.90 0.84 11.21
CA TYR A 31 11.51 0.38 11.29
C TYR A 31 10.58 1.56 11.55
N TRP A 32 9.38 1.53 10.97
CA TRP A 32 8.34 2.48 11.29
C TRP A 32 6.97 1.82 11.25
N VAL A 33 6.11 2.16 12.21
CA VAL A 33 4.74 1.68 12.27
C VAL A 33 3.84 2.70 11.57
N LYS A 34 3.01 2.23 10.63
CA LYS A 34 2.19 3.12 9.80
C LYS A 34 1.23 3.92 10.66
N GLY A 35 1.42 5.24 10.61
CA GLY A 35 0.55 6.22 11.25
C GLY A 35 1.01 6.69 12.63
N ASP A 36 2.13 6.21 13.19
CA ASP A 36 2.58 6.65 14.52
C ASP A 36 2.79 8.16 14.62
N THR A 37 3.24 8.80 13.54
CA THR A 37 3.38 10.26 13.49
C THR A 37 2.09 10.98 13.08
N SER A 38 1.28 10.39 12.19
CA SER A 38 0.15 11.09 11.56
C SER A 38 -1.23 10.73 12.13
N GLY A 39 -1.33 9.71 12.99
CA GLY A 39 -2.60 9.09 13.39
C GLY A 39 -3.26 8.22 12.32
N HIS A 40 -2.67 8.12 11.11
CA HIS A 40 -3.28 7.38 9.98
C HIS A 40 -2.87 5.91 9.96
N PHE A 41 -3.51 5.16 10.84
CA PHE A 41 -3.14 3.79 11.17
C PHE A 41 -3.61 2.73 10.15
N GLN A 42 -2.92 1.59 10.16
CA GLN A 42 -3.35 0.37 9.46
C GLN A 42 -3.45 -0.79 10.46
N TRP A 43 -4.67 -1.28 10.67
CA TRP A 43 -4.95 -2.43 11.51
C TRP A 43 -5.08 -3.68 10.65
N VAL A 44 -4.24 -4.68 10.90
CA VAL A 44 -4.18 -5.91 10.11
C VAL A 44 -5.46 -6.74 10.30
N LYS A 45 -6.03 -7.21 9.19
CA LYS A 45 -7.16 -8.16 9.16
C LYS A 45 -6.76 -9.54 8.67
N SER A 46 -5.90 -9.59 7.67
CA SER A 46 -5.33 -10.84 7.17
C SER A 46 -4.02 -10.57 6.46
N VAL A 47 -3.13 -11.56 6.47
CA VAL A 47 -1.90 -11.58 5.70
C VAL A 47 -1.89 -12.87 4.87
N ALA A 48 -1.53 -12.78 3.59
CA ALA A 48 -1.40 -13.92 2.69
C ALA A 48 -0.05 -13.84 1.97
N LEU A 49 0.60 -14.99 1.79
CA LEU A 49 1.76 -15.13 0.90
C LEU A 49 1.29 -15.26 -0.54
N ASP A 50 2.13 -14.86 -1.48
CA ASP A 50 2.03 -15.30 -2.87
C ASP A 50 2.61 -16.71 -3.07
N CYS A 51 2.71 -17.15 -4.33
CA CYS A 51 2.99 -18.56 -4.66
C CYS A 51 4.44 -18.99 -4.43
N ASP A 52 5.38 -18.05 -4.50
CA ASP A 52 6.81 -18.24 -4.28
C ASP A 52 7.31 -17.56 -2.99
N ALA A 53 6.39 -16.96 -2.22
CA ALA A 53 6.60 -16.44 -0.88
C ALA A 53 7.62 -15.29 -0.81
N ASP A 54 7.72 -14.49 -1.87
CA ASP A 54 8.54 -13.28 -1.88
C ASP A 54 7.73 -11.99 -1.63
N THR A 55 6.39 -12.09 -1.69
CA THR A 55 5.48 -10.98 -1.46
C THR A 55 4.36 -11.36 -0.50
N VAL A 56 3.96 -10.41 0.35
CA VAL A 56 2.78 -10.54 1.21
C VAL A 56 1.68 -9.56 0.82
N LEU A 57 0.44 -10.05 0.75
CA LEU A 57 -0.76 -9.24 0.69
C LEU A 57 -1.33 -9.03 2.09
N VAL A 58 -1.24 -7.79 2.57
CA VAL A 58 -1.82 -7.39 3.86
C VAL A 58 -3.16 -6.67 3.62
N LYS A 59 -4.26 -7.26 4.10
CA LYS A 59 -5.57 -6.57 4.16
C LYS A 59 -5.68 -5.85 5.49
N VAL A 60 -6.11 -4.58 5.45
CA VAL A 60 -6.12 -3.69 6.61
C VAL A 60 -7.41 -2.89 6.71
N ASP A 61 -7.81 -2.58 7.94
CA ASP A 61 -8.65 -1.41 8.20
C ASP A 61 -7.75 -0.17 8.26
N GLN A 62 -7.92 0.73 7.30
CA GLN A 62 -7.20 2.01 7.27
C GLN A 62 -7.96 3.06 8.08
N VAL A 63 -7.26 3.71 9.00
CA VAL A 63 -7.70 4.94 9.67
C VAL A 63 -7.07 6.14 8.95
N GLY A 64 -7.89 7.12 8.56
CA GLY A 64 -7.40 8.31 7.84
C GLY A 64 -6.79 7.99 6.46
N ALA A 65 -5.83 8.81 6.03
CA ALA A 65 -5.20 8.69 4.71
C ALA A 65 -4.03 7.69 4.71
N ALA A 66 -3.98 6.81 3.70
CA ALA A 66 -2.79 5.97 3.50
C ALA A 66 -1.60 6.81 3.00
N CYS A 67 -1.87 7.80 2.14
CA CYS A 67 -0.88 8.66 1.52
C CYS A 67 -0.55 9.90 2.37
N HIS A 68 0.68 10.42 2.22
CA HIS A 68 1.12 11.65 2.87
C HIS A 68 0.46 12.92 2.28
N THR A 69 -0.14 12.83 1.09
CA THR A 69 -0.88 13.93 0.44
C THR A 69 -2.28 14.13 1.04
N GLY A 70 -2.73 13.22 1.91
CA GLY A 70 -4.11 13.17 2.39
C GLY A 70 -5.02 12.25 1.56
N ALA A 71 -4.54 11.74 0.42
CA ALA A 71 -5.29 10.79 -0.40
C ALA A 71 -5.47 9.42 0.27
N ARG A 72 -6.58 8.75 -0.06
CA ARG A 72 -6.92 7.42 0.48
C ARG A 72 -5.93 6.34 0.08
N THR A 73 -5.28 6.49 -1.08
CA THR A 73 -4.30 5.60 -1.68
C THR A 73 -3.11 6.40 -2.22
N CYS A 74 -1.94 5.78 -2.31
CA CYS A 74 -0.79 6.35 -3.01
C CYS A 74 -0.93 6.28 -4.54
N PHE A 75 -1.88 5.50 -5.05
CA PHE A 75 -2.12 5.29 -6.49
C PHE A 75 -3.30 6.16 -6.97
N ASP A 76 -3.22 7.47 -6.70
CA ASP A 76 -4.28 8.46 -7.01
C ASP A 76 -3.88 9.43 -8.12
N GLU A 77 -2.70 9.21 -8.72
CA GLU A 77 -2.15 9.99 -9.84
C GLU A 77 -2.51 9.34 -11.20
N ASP A 78 -2.05 9.97 -12.29
CA ASP A 78 -2.35 9.58 -13.66
C ASP A 78 -2.08 8.09 -13.97
N VAL A 79 -3.05 7.48 -14.65
CA VAL A 79 -2.92 6.14 -15.22
C VAL A 79 -2.04 6.22 -16.49
N LEU A 80 -0.83 5.68 -16.40
CA LEU A 80 0.19 5.75 -17.45
C LEU A 80 -0.14 4.92 -18.71
N LEU A 81 -0.96 3.88 -18.55
CA LEU A 81 -1.46 3.06 -19.65
C LEU A 81 -2.95 2.83 -19.40
N LYS A 82 -3.79 3.54 -20.14
CA LYS A 82 -5.22 3.23 -20.24
C LYS A 82 -5.39 2.21 -21.36
N ASP A 83 -6.23 1.20 -21.14
CA ASP A 83 -6.64 0.29 -22.22
C ASP A 83 -7.04 1.16 -23.42
N GLY A 84 -6.54 0.82 -24.60
CA GLY A 84 -6.70 1.60 -25.84
C GLY A 84 -8.14 1.64 -26.35
N GLY A 85 -9.04 2.20 -25.55
CA GLY A 85 -10.32 2.70 -26.00
C GLY A 85 -10.02 3.74 -27.06
N SER A 86 -10.29 3.36 -28.29
CA SER A 86 -10.18 4.21 -29.46
C SER A 86 -10.92 5.52 -29.21
N ASP A 87 -10.18 6.62 -29.09
CA ASP A 87 -10.62 7.90 -29.66
C ASP A 87 -10.63 7.72 -31.19
N ALA A 88 -11.55 6.90 -31.68
CA ALA A 88 -11.99 7.02 -33.06
C ALA A 88 -12.83 8.31 -33.07
N PRO A 89 -12.46 9.33 -33.86
CA PRO A 89 -13.34 10.48 -34.01
C PRO A 89 -14.67 9.96 -34.56
N ALA A 90 -15.77 10.42 -33.96
CA ALA A 90 -17.09 10.22 -34.53
C ALA A 90 -17.04 10.69 -35.98
N SER A 91 -17.25 9.78 -36.94
CA SER A 91 -17.45 10.18 -38.33
C SER A 91 -18.77 10.95 -38.39
N ASP A 92 -18.69 12.26 -38.58
CA ASP A 92 -19.85 13.06 -38.94
C ASP A 92 -20.48 12.50 -40.23
N GLN A 93 -21.81 12.44 -40.21
CA GLN A 93 -22.66 12.16 -41.36
C GLN A 93 -22.56 13.27 -42.41
#